data_AF-A0A7Z7AWT1-F1
#
_entry.id   AF-A0A7Z7AWT1-F1
#
_cell.length_a   1.000
_cell.length_b   1.000
_cell.length_c   1.000
_cell.angle_alpha   90.00
_cell.angle_beta   90.00
_cell.angle_gamma   90.00
#
_symmetry.space_group_name_H-M   'P 1'
#
loop_
_entity.id
_entity.type
_entity.pdbx_description
1 polymer ?
#
loop_
_entity_poly.entity_id
_entity_poly.type
_entity_poly.pdbx_seq_one_letter_code
_entity_poly.pdbx_strand_id
1 'polypeptide(L)' 'MENELPRSCARCRNVLKKQKLGLNVVYYCPRCGSITSADFI' A
#
# COMPACT_ATOMS: atom_id res chain seq x y z
N MET A 1 -8.72 -0.48 17.44
CA MET A 1 -8.93 -1.16 16.15
C MET A 1 -8.60 -0.15 15.08
N GLU A 2 -7.36 -0.17 14.60
CA GLU A 2 -6.89 0.79 13.59
C GLU A 2 -7.62 0.51 12.28
N ASN A 3 -8.60 1.35 11.94
CA ASN A 3 -9.27 1.33 10.65
C ASN A 3 -8.27 1.85 9.61
N GLU A 4 -7.36 0.99 9.16
CA GLU A 4 -6.48 1.30 8.04
C GLU A 4 -7.36 1.48 6.78
N LEU A 5 -7.66 2.74 6.45
CA LEU A 5 -8.38 3.10 5.24
C LEU A 5 -7.69 2.46 4.02
N PRO A 6 -8.45 1.94 3.04
CA PRO A 6 -7.88 1.33 1.85
C PRO A 6 -6.95 2.32 1.15
N ARG A 7 -5.64 2.02 1.16
CA ARG A 7 -4.63 2.87 0.53
C ARG A 7 -4.81 2.81 -0.98
N SER A 8 -5.04 3.96 -1.60
CA SER A 8 -5.19 4.07 -3.05
C SER A 8 -3.85 4.47 -3.68
N CYS A 9 -3.54 3.92 -4.84
CA CYS A 9 -2.35 4.27 -5.58
C CYS A 9 -2.43 5.73 -6.05
N ALA A 10 -1.45 6.56 -5.70
CA ALA A 10 -1.42 7.97 -6.13
C ALA A 10 -1.44 8.15 -7.67
N ARG A 11 -0.90 7.17 -8.40
CA ARG A 11 -0.73 7.26 -9.86
C ARG A 11 -1.98 6.89 -10.65
N CYS A 12 -2.65 5.80 -10.29
CA CYS A 12 -3.77 5.25 -11.05
C CYS A 12 -5.05 5.08 -10.22
N ARG A 13 -5.06 5.56 -8.97
CA ARG A 13 -6.14 5.47 -7.98
C ARG A 13 -6.63 4.05 -7.68
N ASN A 14 -5.93 3.03 -8.18
CA ASN A 14 -6.26 1.64 -7.91
C ASN A 14 -5.96 1.29 -6.46
N VAL A 15 -6.76 0.40 -5.87
CA VAL A 15 -6.53 -0.09 -4.50
C VAL A 15 -5.17 -0.79 -4.43
N LEU A 16 -4.36 -0.40 -3.44
CA LEU A 16 -3.08 -1.02 -3.16
C LEU A 16 -3.29 -2.32 -2.38
N LYS A 17 -2.50 -3.33 -2.68
CA LYS A 17 -2.47 -4.59 -1.95
C LYS A 17 -1.37 -4.53 -0.90
N LYS A 18 -1.74 -4.86 0.34
CA LYS A 18 -0.82 -4.99 1.46
C LYS A 18 -0.01 -6.27 1.30
N GLN A 19 1.31 -6.16 1.45
CA GLN A 19 2.23 -7.29 1.45
C GLN A 19 3.18 -7.14 2.64
N LYS A 20 3.32 -8.22 3.42
CA LYS A 20 4.22 -8.26 4.57
C LYS A 20 5.54 -8.88 4.13
N LEU A 21 6.63 -8.13 4.29
CA LEU A 21 8.00 -8.55 4.00
C LEU A 21 8.78 -8.59 5.32
N GLY A 22 8.71 -9.73 6.00
CA GLY A 22 9.24 -9.89 7.35
C GLY A 22 8.49 -9.02 8.36
N LEU A 23 9.19 -8.06 8.96
CA LEU A 23 8.60 -7.07 9.89
C LEU A 23 8.05 -5.84 9.16
N ASN A 24 8.36 -5.64 7.88
CA ASN A 24 7.92 -4.48 7.11
C ASN A 24 6.57 -4.73 6.45
N VAL A 25 5.74 -3.68 6.41
CA VAL A 25 4.50 -3.67 5.63
C VAL A 25 4.69 -2.75 4.44
N VAL A 26 4.59 -3.32 3.24
CA VAL A 26 4.60 -2.57 1.98
C VAL A 26 3.25 -2.69 1.29
N TYR A 27 2.92 -1.69 0.48
CA TYR A 27 1.71 -1.66 -0.31
C TYR A 27 2.10 -1.56 -1.78
N TYR A 28 1.62 -2.49 -2.60
CA TYR A 28 1.93 -2.52 -4.03
C TYR A 28 0.67 -2.31 -4.87
N CYS A 29 0.83 -1.64 -6.01
CA CYS A 29 -0.22 -1.45 -6.99
C CYS A 29 -0.15 -2.52 -8.07
N PRO A 30 -1.12 -3.43 -8.20
CA PRO A 30 -1.11 -4.45 -9.25
C PRO A 30 -1.31 -3.88 -10.65
N ARG A 31 -1.82 -2.65 -10.77
CA ARG A 31 -2.15 -2.02 -12.05
C ARG A 31 -0.97 -1.28 -12.69
N CYS A 32 -0.15 -0.60 -11.88
CA CYS A 32 0.95 0.23 -12.38
C CYS A 32 2.32 -0.13 -11.80
N GLY A 33 2.40 -1.14 -10.93
CA GLY A 33 3.66 -1.60 -10.32
C GLY A 33 4.23 -0.66 -9.25
N SER A 34 3.53 0.43 -8.89
CA SER A 34 4.00 1.34 -7.84
C SER A 34 4.02 0.65 -6.48
N ILE A 35 5.11 0.80 -5.74
CA ILE A 35 5.27 0.29 -4.37
C ILE A 35 5.40 1.48 -3.43
N THR A 36 4.74 1.44 -2.27
CA THR A 36 4.87 2.43 -1.21
C THR A 36 5.01 1.72 0.13
N SER A 37 6.04 2.08 0.89
CA SER A 37 6.19 1.71 2.29
C SER A 37 5.34 2.68 3.12
N ALA A 38 4.52 2.15 4.01
CA ALA A 38 3.62 2.91 4.84
C ALA A 38 4.31 3.61 6.03
N ASP A 39 5.50 4.17 5.81
CA ASP A 39 6.34 4.70 6.89
C ASP A 39 6.10 6.20 7.19
N PHE A 40 5.10 6.81 6.56
CA PHE A 40 4.72 8.19 6.86
C PHE A 40 3.31 8.22 7.43
N ILE A 41 3.26 8.35 8.76
CA ILE A 41 2.13 8.86 9.54
C ILE A 41 2.25 10.38 9.55
#